data_AF-A0A1S3YTG6-F1
#
_entry.id   AF-A0A1S3YTG6-F1
#
_cell.length_a   1.000
_cell.length_b   1.000
_cell.length_c   1.000
_cell.angle_alpha   90.00
_cell.angle_beta   90.00
_cell.angle_gamma   90.00
#
_symmetry.space_group_name_H-M   'P 1'
#
loop_
_entity.id
_entity.type
_entity.pdbx_description
1 polymer ?
#
loop_
_entity_poly.entity_id
_entity_poly.type
_entity_poly.pdbx_seq_one_letter_code
_entity_poly.pdbx_strand_id
1 'polypeptide(L)'
;MSGVWVFKNGVFRLVENPSSEQGQRRRKVLVHLPTGQVVSSYCSLERILNGLGWERYYGGDPELFQFHKHSTIDLISLPKDFSKFNSIHMYDIVVKNPNVFHVRDV
;
A
#
# COMPACT_ATOMS: atom_id res chain seq x y z
N MET A 1 0.67 20.46 -11.12
CA MET A 1 0.11 21.25 -10.01
C MET A 1 -1.31 21.68 -10.37
N SER A 2 -2.30 20.78 -10.27
CA SER A 2 -3.72 21.17 -10.22
C SER A 2 -4.56 20.01 -9.71
N GLY A 3 -5.00 20.10 -8.46
CA GLY A 3 -6.02 19.23 -7.87
C GLY A 3 -6.86 20.12 -6.95
N VAL A 4 -8.18 20.06 -7.09
CA VAL A 4 -9.10 20.85 -6.27
C VAL A 4 -9.43 20.04 -5.03
N TRP A 5 -9.15 20.61 -3.86
CA TRP A 5 -9.57 20.05 -2.59
C TRP A 5 -11.07 20.27 -2.43
N VAL A 6 -11.84 19.19 -2.29
CA VAL A 6 -13.28 19.28 -2.03
C VAL A 6 -13.55 18.78 -0.62
N PHE A 7 -14.27 19.58 0.15
CA PHE A 7 -14.73 19.24 1.48
C PHE A 7 -16.14 18.66 1.41
N LYS A 8 -16.31 17.42 1.87
CA LYS A 8 -17.65 16.82 2.01
C LYS A 8 -17.70 16.00 3.29
N ASN A 9 -18.64 16.34 4.18
CA ASN A 9 -18.92 15.62 5.43
C ASN A 9 -17.71 15.48 6.38
N GLY A 10 -16.91 16.54 6.55
CA GLY A 10 -15.81 16.54 7.53
C GLY A 10 -14.51 15.91 7.04
N VAL A 11 -14.48 15.31 5.84
CA VAL A 11 -13.30 14.66 5.28
C VAL A 11 -12.85 15.40 4.02
N PHE A 12 -11.55 15.70 3.96
CA PHE A 12 -10.91 16.22 2.76
C PHE A 12 -10.72 15.07 1.75
N ARG A 13 -11.30 15.20 0.56
CA ARG A 13 -11.03 14.29 -0.55
C ARG A 13 -10.44 15.11 -1.69
N LEU A 14 -9.24 14.72 -2.14
CA LEU A 14 -8.68 15.25 -3.38
C LEU A 14 -9.49 14.67 -4.55
N VAL A 15 -10.14 15.55 -5.31
CA VAL A 15 -10.84 15.16 -6.54
C VAL A 15 -9.89 15.45 -7.69
N GLU A 16 -9.31 14.40 -8.27
CA GLU A 16 -8.45 14.50 -9.44
C GLU A 16 -9.31 14.67 -10.70
N ASN A 17 -8.98 15.67 -11.53
CA ASN A 17 -9.65 15.91 -12.80
C ASN A 17 -9.40 14.73 -13.76
N PRO A 18 -10.44 14.21 -14.45
CA PRO A 18 -10.31 13.05 -15.33
C PRO A 18 -9.53 13.32 -16.64
N SER A 19 -9.06 14.55 -16.89
CA SER A 19 -8.47 14.96 -18.16
C SER A 19 -6.93 15.12 -18.18
N SER A 20 -6.21 14.73 -17.12
CA SER A 20 -4.73 14.88 -17.10
C SER A 20 -3.92 13.61 -16.86
N GLU A 21 -4.54 12.42 -16.84
CA GLU A 21 -3.81 11.17 -16.53
C GLU A 21 -4.06 10.00 -17.50
N GLN A 22 -4.62 10.26 -18.68
CA GLN A 22 -4.73 9.24 -19.74
C GLN A 22 -3.42 9.03 -20.54
N GLY A 23 -2.37 9.80 -20.25
CA GLY A 23 -1.03 9.59 -20.79
C GLY A 23 -0.19 8.70 -19.88
N GLN A 24 -0.35 7.37 -19.99
CA GLN A 24 0.54 6.37 -19.38
C GLN A 24 0.81 6.58 -17.87
N ARG A 25 -0.17 6.26 -17.00
CA ARG A 25 0.15 5.91 -15.61
C ARG A 25 1.09 4.69 -15.64
N ARG A 26 2.40 4.94 -15.59
CA ARG A 26 3.43 3.90 -15.44
C ARG A 26 3.00 3.03 -14.28
N ARG A 27 2.80 1.74 -14.56
CA ARG A 27 2.26 0.81 -13.58
C ARG A 27 3.28 0.69 -12.46
N LYS A 28 2.94 1.14 -11.26
CA LYS A 28 3.84 1.02 -10.10
C LYS A 28 3.80 -0.42 -9.57
N VAL A 29 4.95 -0.92 -9.14
CA VAL A 29 5.08 -2.24 -8.49
C VAL A 29 5.87 -2.13 -7.20
N LEU A 30 5.49 -2.94 -6.21
CA LEU A 30 6.23 -3.12 -4.98
C LEU A 30 7.31 -4.18 -5.19
N VAL A 31 8.55 -3.85 -4.88
CA VAL A 31 9.72 -4.73 -5.04
C VAL A 31 10.33 -5.01 -3.67
N HIS A 32 10.61 -6.28 -3.41
CA HIS A 32 11.40 -6.69 -2.25
C HIS A 32 12.88 -6.52 -2.56
N LEU A 33 13.55 -5.59 -1.88
CA LEU A 33 14.93 -5.18 -2.17
C LEU A 33 15.95 -6.33 -2.04
N PRO A 34 15.93 -7.16 -0.98
CA PRO A 34 16.90 -8.25 -0.83
C PRO A 34 16.89 -9.29 -1.97
N THR A 35 15.74 -9.56 -2.57
CA THR A 35 15.61 -10.58 -3.64
C THR A 35 15.40 -9.98 -5.03
N GLY A 36 15.14 -8.68 -5.13
CA GLY A 36 14.76 -8.00 -6.38
C GLY A 36 13.40 -8.42 -6.96
N GLN A 37 12.65 -9.27 -6.25
CA GLN A 37 11.38 -9.83 -6.74
C GLN A 37 10.23 -8.83 -6.58
N VAL A 38 9.33 -8.83 -7.56
CA VAL A 38 8.06 -8.07 -7.48
C VAL A 38 7.09 -8.81 -6.56
N VAL A 39 6.47 -8.08 -5.64
CA VAL A 39 5.37 -8.58 -4.80
C VAL A 39 4.10 -8.59 -5.64
N SER A 40 3.64 -9.78 -6.00
CA SER A 40 2.50 -9.99 -6.90
C SER A 40 1.27 -10.59 -6.23
N SER A 41 1.34 -10.91 -4.93
CA SER A 41 0.21 -11.45 -4.16
C SER A 41 0.33 -11.18 -2.66
N TYR A 42 -0.78 -11.25 -1.94
CA TYR A 42 -0.75 -11.16 -0.47
C TYR A 42 0.01 -12.31 0.19
N CYS A 43 -0.03 -13.52 -0.37
CA CYS A 43 0.77 -14.63 0.15
C CYS A 43 2.28 -14.32 0.09
N SER A 44 2.75 -13.72 -1.02
CA SER A 44 4.16 -13.31 -1.12
C SER A 44 4.51 -12.16 -0.16
N LEU A 45 3.62 -11.18 0.00
CA LEU A 45 3.81 -10.06 0.90
C LEU A 45 3.83 -10.50 2.37
N GLU A 46 2.86 -11.32 2.77
CA GLU A 46 2.72 -11.86 4.13
C GLU A 46 3.94 -12.67 4.54
N ARG A 47 4.46 -13.54 3.65
CA ARG A 47 5.70 -14.29 3.94
C ARG A 47 6.87 -13.37 4.28
N ILE A 48 7.04 -12.28 3.53
CA ILE A 48 8.11 -11.32 3.76
C ILE A 48 7.85 -10.56 5.08
N LEU A 49 6.64 -10.03 5.26
CA LEU A 49 6.26 -9.26 6.44
C LEU A 49 6.37 -10.09 7.73
N ASN A 50 5.99 -11.37 7.71
CA ASN A 50 6.17 -12.30 8.84
C ASN A 50 7.66 -12.45 9.21
N GLY A 51 8.55 -12.55 8.21
CA GLY A 51 10.00 -12.56 8.43
C GLY A 51 10.55 -11.28 9.07
N LEU A 52 9.81 -10.17 9.00
CA LEU A 52 10.15 -8.88 9.60
C LEU A 52 9.43 -8.64 10.95
N GLY A 53 8.70 -9.64 11.45
CA GLY A 53 7.96 -9.59 12.71
C GLY A 53 6.60 -8.90 12.64
N TRP A 54 6.03 -8.74 11.44
CA TRP A 54 4.63 -8.37 11.29
C TRP A 54 3.75 -9.60 11.41
N GLU A 55 2.56 -9.41 11.94
CA GLU A 55 1.58 -10.46 12.11
C GLU A 55 0.21 -10.03 11.61
N ARG A 56 -0.61 -11.03 11.33
CA ARG A 56 -1.94 -10.82 10.81
C ARG A 56 -2.85 -10.22 11.88
N TYR A 57 -3.44 -9.06 11.59
CA TYR A 57 -4.34 -8.37 12.52
C TYR A 57 -5.80 -8.60 12.13
N TYR A 58 -6.58 -9.17 13.05
CA TYR A 58 -8.01 -9.49 12.85
C TYR A 58 -8.96 -8.60 13.67
N GLY A 59 -8.43 -7.76 14.56
CA GLY A 59 -9.24 -6.90 15.44
C GLY A 59 -9.74 -5.60 14.80
N GLY A 60 -9.47 -5.39 13.50
CA GLY A 60 -9.88 -4.20 12.77
C GLY A 60 -11.08 -4.44 11.85
N ASP A 61 -11.13 -3.71 10.73
CA ASP A 61 -12.21 -3.85 9.76
C ASP A 61 -12.14 -5.23 9.06
N PRO A 62 -13.19 -6.07 9.14
CA PRO A 62 -13.24 -7.39 8.50
C PRO A 62 -13.09 -7.35 6.96
N GLU A 63 -13.30 -6.19 6.35
CA GLU A 63 -13.17 -5.97 4.90
C GLU A 63 -11.77 -5.54 4.49
N LEU A 64 -10.85 -5.40 5.45
CA LEU A 64 -9.45 -5.09 5.21
C LEU A 64 -8.53 -6.28 5.43
N PHE A 65 -7.38 -6.21 4.78
CA PHE A 65 -6.28 -7.14 4.91
C PHE A 65 -5.14 -6.47 5.70
N GLN A 66 -5.15 -6.64 7.02
CA GLN A 66 -4.31 -5.85 7.92
C GLN A 66 -3.16 -6.64 8.57
N PHE A 67 -2.08 -5.92 8.88
CA PHE A 67 -0.95 -6.41 9.64
C PHE A 67 -0.58 -5.44 10.75
N HIS A 68 -0.26 -5.95 11.93
CA HIS A 68 0.32 -5.16 13.02
C HIS A 68 1.73 -5.65 13.32
N LYS A 69 2.52 -4.81 13.99
CA LYS A 69 3.84 -5.19 14.47
C LYS A 69 3.88 -5.04 15.98
N HIS A 70 3.97 -6.14 16.73
CA HIS A 70 3.88 -6.13 18.20
C HIS A 70 4.89 -5.21 18.89
N SER A 71 6.06 -4.99 18.28
CA SER A 71 7.11 -4.11 18.83
C SER A 71 6.83 -2.62 18.63
N THR A 72 5.85 -2.24 17.81
CA THR A 72 5.50 -0.85 17.51
C THR A 72 3.99 -0.64 17.53
N ILE A 73 3.55 0.59 17.30
CA ILE A 73 2.12 0.92 17.13
C ILE A 73 1.70 0.90 15.66
N ASP A 74 2.54 0.36 14.77
CA ASP A 74 2.31 0.43 13.34
C ASP A 74 1.26 -0.59 12.88
N LEU A 75 0.43 -0.16 11.94
CA LEU A 75 -0.60 -0.95 11.29
C LEU A 75 -0.56 -0.75 9.78
N ILE A 76 -0.37 -1.81 9.01
CA ILE A 76 -0.52 -1.81 7.55
C ILE A 76 -1.97 -2.21 7.24
N SER A 77 -2.67 -1.40 6.46
CA SER A 77 -4.06 -1.69 6.05
C SER A 77 -4.18 -1.78 4.54
N LEU A 78 -4.51 -2.97 4.05
CA LEU A 78 -4.61 -3.28 2.62
C LEU A 78 -6.05 -3.66 2.26
N PRO A 79 -6.46 -3.56 0.99
CA PRO A 79 -7.73 -4.12 0.56
C PRO A 79 -7.71 -5.65 0.68
N LYS A 80 -8.87 -6.29 0.85
CA LYS A 80 -8.98 -7.75 0.90
C LYS A 80 -8.64 -8.42 -0.43
N ASP A 81 -8.97 -7.74 -1.52
CA ASP A 81 -8.68 -8.15 -2.88
C ASP A 81 -7.40 -7.46 -3.39
N PHE A 82 -6.41 -8.27 -3.78
CA PHE A 82 -5.14 -7.79 -4.30
C PHE A 82 -5.30 -7.00 -5.61
N SER A 83 -6.38 -7.20 -6.38
CA SER A 83 -6.67 -6.41 -7.58
C SER A 83 -6.82 -4.91 -7.28
N LYS A 84 -7.21 -4.57 -6.06
CA LYS A 84 -7.38 -3.18 -5.57
C LYS A 84 -6.12 -2.62 -4.93
N PHE A 85 -5.07 -3.44 -4.79
CA PHE A 85 -3.78 -2.99 -4.27
C PHE A 85 -3.14 -1.99 -5.23
N ASN A 86 -2.75 -0.83 -4.71
CA ASN A 86 -2.29 0.31 -5.50
C ASN A 86 -1.13 1.03 -4.81
N SER A 87 -0.59 2.07 -5.45
CA SER A 87 0.59 2.80 -4.99
C SER A 87 0.47 3.38 -3.58
N ILE A 88 -0.72 3.81 -3.13
CA ILE A 88 -0.92 4.33 -1.78
C ILE A 88 -0.56 3.25 -0.74
N HIS A 89 -1.08 2.04 -0.94
CA HIS A 89 -0.78 0.89 -0.10
C HIS A 89 0.69 0.47 -0.20
N MET A 90 1.29 0.55 -1.39
CA MET A 90 2.71 0.23 -1.58
C MET A 90 3.61 1.18 -0.78
N TYR A 91 3.35 2.49 -0.85
CA TYR A 91 4.15 3.47 -0.12
C TYR A 91 3.98 3.38 1.39
N ASP A 92 2.77 3.05 1.89
CA ASP A 92 2.58 2.78 3.32
C ASP A 92 3.48 1.65 3.82
N ILE A 93 3.59 0.56 3.05
CA ILE A 93 4.49 -0.55 3.35
C ILE A 93 5.96 -0.10 3.34
N VAL A 94 6.37 0.70 2.35
CA VAL A 94 7.76 1.20 2.25
C VAL A 94 8.11 2.09 3.44
N VAL A 95 7.23 3.00 3.85
CA VAL A 95 7.47 3.90 4.99
C VAL A 95 7.62 3.11 6.29
N LYS A 96 6.82 2.05 6.47
CA LYS A 96 6.85 1.19 7.67
C LYS A 96 7.99 0.16 7.66
N ASN A 97 8.55 -0.13 6.50
CA ASN A 97 9.62 -1.11 6.31
C ASN A 97 10.73 -0.52 5.41
N PRO A 98 11.39 0.57 5.87
CA PRO A 98 12.41 1.23 5.08
C PRO A 98 13.56 0.26 4.78
N ASN A 99 14.18 0.42 3.61
CA ASN A 99 15.28 -0.42 3.11
C ASN A 99 14.93 -1.90 2.82
N VAL A 100 13.69 -2.34 3.05
CA VAL A 100 13.24 -3.69 2.68
C VAL A 100 12.41 -3.69 1.40
N PHE A 101 11.59 -2.66 1.21
CA PHE A 101 10.75 -2.52 0.03
C PHE A 101 11.05 -1.24 -0.75
N HIS A 102 10.73 -1.26 -2.03
CA HIS A 102 10.80 -0.10 -2.90
C HIS A 102 9.69 -0.13 -3.95
N VAL A 103 9.19 1.04 -4.34
CA VAL A 103 8.18 1.16 -5.40
C VAL A 103 8.88 1.56 -6.70
N ARG A 104 8.71 0.76 -7.76
CA ARG A 104 9.28 1.04 -9.10
C ARG A 104 8.19 1.29 -10.13
N ASP A 105 8.52 2.07 -11.14
CA ASP A 105 7.77 2.10 -12.41
C ASP A 105 8.06 0.81 -13.20
N VAL A 106 7.03 0.29 -13.86
CA VAL A 106 7.11 -0.75 -14.91
C VAL A 106 7.02 -0.10 -16.28
#